data_AF-A0A975T9N2-F1
#
_entry.id   AF-A0A975T9N2-F1
#
_cell.length_a   1.000
_cell.length_b   1.000
_cell.length_c   1.000
_cell.angle_alpha   90.00
_cell.angle_beta   90.00
_cell.angle_gamma   90.00
#
_symmetry.space_group_name_H-M   'P 1'
#
loop_
_entity.id
_entity.type
_entity.pdbx_description
1 polymer ?
#
loop_
_entity_poly.entity_id
_entity_poly.type
_entity_poly.pdbx_seq_one_letter_code
_entity_poly.pdbx_strand_id
1 'polypeptide(L)' 'MTTHFITAEINLQETPTELQKEIEAQLKKQGEPLRWAITAVDEEQEKVTVEAVVTTGQEK' A
#
# COMPACT_ATOMS: atom_id res chain seq x y z
N MET A 1 11.17 -15.54 7.26
CA MET A 1 10.45 -14.70 6.29
C MET A 1 8.99 -15.07 6.38
N THR A 2 8.14 -14.15 6.82
CA THR A 2 6.70 -14.35 6.93
C THR A 2 6.01 -13.41 5.98
N THR A 3 5.07 -13.91 5.20
CA THR A 3 4.33 -13.14 4.20
C THR A 3 2.95 -12.81 4.76
N HIS A 4 2.60 -11.52 4.72
CA HIS A 4 1.32 -11.01 5.19
C HIS A 4 0.57 -10.38 4.02
N PHE A 5 -0.73 -10.67 3.94
CA PHE A 5 -1.66 -9.97 3.08
C PHE A 5 -2.31 -8.88 3.93
N ILE A 6 -2.18 -7.63 3.49
CA ILE A 6 -2.74 -6.47 4.17
C ILE A 6 -3.57 -5.65 3.21
N THR A 7 -4.61 -5.04 3.76
CA THR A 7 -5.41 -4.03 3.08
C THR A 7 -5.10 -2.69 3.72
N ALA A 8 -4.82 -1.68 2.91
CA ALA A 8 -4.53 -0.33 3.33
C ALA A 8 -5.45 0.65 2.61
N GLU A 9 -5.93 1.64 3.34
CA GLU A 9 -6.65 2.78 2.78
C GLU A 9 -5.69 3.95 2.70
N ILE A 10 -5.48 4.47 1.50
CA ILE A 10 -4.59 5.60 1.24
C ILE A 10 -5.42 6.74 0.67
N ASN A 11 -5.10 7.98 1.03
CA ASN A 11 -5.80 9.13 0.44
C ASN A 11 -5.40 9.25 -1.03
N LEU A 12 -6.38 9.57 -1.88
CA LEU A 12 -6.15 9.85 -3.28
C LEU A 12 -5.24 11.09 -3.38
N GLN A 13 -4.18 10.98 -4.16
CA GLN A 13 -3.26 12.08 -4.40
C GLN A 13 -3.53 12.65 -5.80
N GLU A 14 -3.28 13.95 -5.99
CA GLU A 14 -3.50 14.64 -7.27
C GLU A 14 -2.67 14.05 -8.41
N THR A 15 -1.53 13.43 -8.10
CA THR A 15 -0.68 12.79 -9.10
C THR A 15 -0.45 11.30 -8.79
N PRO A 16 -0.40 10.44 -9.83
CA PRO A 16 -0.20 9.01 -9.64
C PRO A 16 1.17 8.68 -9.01
N THR A 17 2.18 9.51 -9.24
CA THR A 17 3.52 9.34 -8.64
C THR A 17 3.52 9.60 -7.13
N GLU A 18 2.81 10.63 -6.67
CA GLU A 18 2.65 10.91 -5.23
C GLU A 18 1.86 9.80 -4.56
N LEU A 19 0.77 9.35 -5.20
CA LEU A 19 -0.04 8.23 -4.71
C LEU A 19 0.80 6.97 -4.53
N GLN A 20 1.58 6.60 -5.55
CA GLN A 20 2.48 5.46 -5.50
C GLN A 20 3.46 5.57 -4.32
N LYS A 21 4.11 6.72 -4.14
CA LYS A 21 5.04 6.93 -3.02
C LYS A 21 4.35 6.79 -1.67
N GLU A 22 3.14 7.33 -1.53
CA GLU A 22 2.37 7.24 -0.29
C GLU A 22 1.99 5.80 0.03
N ILE A 23 1.52 5.04 -0.97
CA ILE A 23 1.23 3.61 -0.87
C ILE A 23 2.48 2.86 -0.41
N GLU A 24 3.59 2.99 -1.12
CA GLU A 24 4.83 2.30 -0.77
C GLU A 24 5.32 2.68 0.64
N ALA A 25 5.23 3.95 1.01
CA ALA A 25 5.59 4.42 2.35
C ALA A 25 4.68 3.85 3.45
N GLN A 26 3.38 3.72 3.20
CA GLN A 26 2.43 3.10 4.12
C GLN A 26 2.70 1.61 4.28
N LEU A 27 2.86 0.89 3.16
CA LEU A 27 3.12 -0.54 3.15
C LEU A 27 4.45 -0.87 3.84
N LYS A 28 5.49 -0.05 3.61
CA LYS A 28 6.81 -0.20 4.24
C LYS A 28 6.78 -0.12 5.77
N LYS A 29 5.80 0.57 6.36
CA LYS A 29 5.60 0.58 7.83
C LYS A 29 5.14 -0.76 8.37
N GLN A 30 4.47 -1.57 7.55
CA GLN A 30 3.96 -2.89 7.91
C GLN A 30 4.94 -4.01 7.52
N GLY A 31 5.75 -3.81 6.47
CA GLY A 31 6.80 -4.74 6.03
C GLY A 31 7.32 -4.38 4.65
N GLU A 32 8.28 -5.13 4.09
CA GLU A 32 8.76 -4.89 2.72
C GLU A 32 7.66 -5.24 1.71
N PRO A 33 7.14 -4.27 0.92
CA PRO A 33 6.11 -4.54 -0.07
C PRO A 33 6.69 -5.33 -1.25
N LEU A 34 6.17 -6.53 -1.49
CA LEU A 34 6.54 -7.34 -2.66
C LEU A 34 5.65 -7.03 -3.87
N ARG A 35 4.36 -6.84 -3.62
CA ARG A 35 3.36 -6.53 -4.63
C ARG A 35 2.19 -5.83 -3.97
N TRP A 36 1.62 -4.86 -4.67
CA TRP A 36 0.38 -4.22 -4.27
C TRP A 36 -0.46 -3.92 -5.51
N ALA A 37 -1.77 -3.75 -5.30
CA ALA A 37 -2.70 -3.34 -6.33
C ALA A 37 -3.82 -2.50 -5.69
N ILE A 38 -4.23 -1.44 -6.39
CA ILE A 38 -5.43 -0.69 -6.04
C ILE A 38 -6.64 -1.53 -6.45
N THR A 39 -7.50 -1.87 -5.50
CA THR A 39 -8.68 -2.71 -5.73
C THR A 39 -9.99 -1.94 -5.70
N ALA A 40 -9.99 -0.76 -5.07
CA ALA A 40 -11.08 0.19 -5.16
C ALA A 40 -10.57 1.64 -5.12
N VAL A 41 -11.29 2.54 -5.76
CA VAL A 41 -11.10 3.99 -5.70
C VAL A 41 -12.43 4.60 -5.30
N ASP A 42 -12.44 5.32 -4.21
CA ASP A 42 -13.58 6.03 -3.65
C ASP A 42 -13.36 7.52 -3.88
N GLU A 43 -13.96 8.05 -4.94
CA GLU A 43 -13.83 9.46 -5.33
C GLU A 43 -14.60 10.40 -4.38
N GLU A 44 -15.65 9.90 -3.72
CA GLU A 44 -16.45 10.69 -2.77
C GLU A 44 -15.67 10.95 -1.48
N GLN A 45 -14.89 9.97 -1.02
CA GLN A 45 -14.04 10.09 0.16
C GLN A 45 -12.59 10.45 -0.16
N GLU A 46 -12.26 10.63 -1.45
CA GLU A 46 -10.90 10.86 -1.94
C GLU A 46 -9.91 9.82 -1.38
N LYS A 47 -10.27 8.53 -1.48
CA LYS A 47 -9.47 7.42 -0.94
C LYS A 47 -9.36 6.28 -1.93
N VAL A 48 -8.28 5.52 -1.80
CA VAL A 48 -8.07 4.29 -2.55
C VAL A 48 -7.84 3.14 -1.59
N THR A 49 -8.45 2.01 -1.90
CA THR A 49 -8.19 0.75 -1.21
C THR A 49 -7.10 0.02 -1.96
N VAL A 50 -6.02 -0.30 -1.25
CA VAL A 50 -4.89 -1.04 -1.78
C VAL A 50 -4.73 -2.34 -1.03
N GLU A 51 -4.66 -3.43 -1.79
CA GLU A 51 -4.30 -4.73 -1.25
C GLU A 51 -2.84 -5.02 -1.58
N ALA A 52 -2.09 -5.41 -0.55
CA ALA A 52 -0.66 -5.59 -0.65
C ALA A 52 -0.20 -6.86 0.04
N VAL A 53 0.86 -7.43 -0.54
CA VAL A 53 1.62 -8.53 0.02
C VAL A 53 2.91 -7.95 0.55
N VAL A 54 3.05 -7.94 1.87
CA VAL A 54 4.26 -7.50 2.55
C VAL A 54 4.97 -8.67 3.18
N THR A 55 6.29 -8.62 3.22
CA THR A 55 7.09 -9.60 3.95
C THR A 55 7.71 -8.98 5.18
N THR A 56 7.45 -9.61 6.31
CA THR A 56 8.08 -9.30 7.59
C THR A 56 9.01 -10.44 7.93
N GLY A 57 10.31 -10.19 7.88
CA GLY A 57 11.28 -11.22 8.19
C GLY A 57 12.67 -10.83 7.78
N GLN A 58 13.30 -10.05 8.65
CA GLN A 58 14.74 -9.84 8.81
C GLN A 58 15.55 -9.88 7.51
N GLU A 59 15.73 -8.71 6.90
CA GLU A 59 17.09 -8.38 6.44
C GLU A 59 17.99 -8.44 7.69
N LYS A 60 18.88 -9.43 7.71
CA LYS A 60 20.05 -9.43 8.56
C LYS A 60 21.25 -9.09 7.69
#